data_AF-A0A259E668-F1
#
_entry.id   AF-A0A259E668-F1
#
_cell.length_a   1.000
_cell.length_b   1.000
_cell.length_c   1.000
_cell.angle_alpha   90.00
_cell.angle_beta   90.00
_cell.angle_gamma   90.00
#
_symmetry.space_group_name_H-M   'P 1'
#
loop_
_entity.id
_entity.type
_entity.pdbx_description
1 polymer ?
#
loop_
_entity_poly.entity_id
_entity_poly.type
_entity_poly.pdbx_seq_one_letter_code
_entity_poly.pdbx_strand_id
1 'polypeptide(L)'
;MGKNDFNRGSVLIATTLMLMTSAANSGTLSGQVVGITDGDTLTLLVDRQQYKIRIAGIDAPERHQAWGDKSKANISRLAFNQTAAANCPK
;
A
#
# COMPACT_ATOMS: atom_id res chain seq x y z
N MET A 1 -20.55 -47.94 -30.07
CA MET A 1 -19.24 -47.40 -29.64
C MET A 1 -19.17 -45.92 -30.05
N GLY A 2 -19.92 -45.04 -29.37
CA GLY A 2 -19.95 -43.60 -29.67
C GLY A 2 -18.79 -42.92 -28.94
N LYS A 3 -17.94 -42.20 -29.68
CA LYS A 3 -16.75 -41.55 -29.13
C LYS A 3 -17.18 -40.33 -28.30
N ASN A 4 -16.73 -40.30 -27.05
CA ASN A 4 -16.95 -39.17 -26.15
C ASN A 4 -16.06 -38.01 -26.59
N ASP A 5 -16.55 -37.20 -27.53
CA ASP A 5 -15.89 -35.97 -27.99
C ASP A 5 -16.16 -34.80 -27.01
N PHE A 6 -16.07 -35.09 -25.72
CA PHE A 6 -16.31 -34.11 -24.66
C PHE A 6 -15.12 -33.12 -24.59
N ASN A 7 -15.34 -31.97 -25.22
CA ASN A 7 -14.92 -30.66 -24.74
C ASN A 7 -13.41 -30.37 -24.57
N ARG A 8 -12.54 -30.97 -25.39
CA ARG A 8 -11.08 -30.73 -25.35
C ARG A 8 -10.67 -29.27 -25.52
N GLY A 9 -11.35 -28.52 -26.40
CA GLY A 9 -11.08 -27.10 -26.65
C GLY A 9 -11.43 -26.21 -25.46
N SER A 10 -12.57 -26.45 -24.81
CA SER A 10 -13.00 -25.68 -23.64
C SER A 10 -12.17 -26.00 -22.40
N VAL A 11 -11.68 -27.24 -22.25
CA VAL A 11 -10.73 -27.60 -21.20
C VAL A 11 -9.42 -26.84 -21.38
N LEU A 12 -8.91 -26.70 -22.61
CA LEU A 12 -7.69 -25.93 -22.90
C LEU A 12 -7.86 -24.43 -22.60
N ILE A 13 -9.00 -23.84 -22.98
CA ILE A 13 -9.31 -22.43 -22.69
C ILE A 13 -9.44 -22.19 -21.18
N ALA A 14 -10.15 -23.07 -20.47
CA ALA A 14 -10.33 -22.97 -19.01
C ALA A 14 -9.00 -23.13 -18.25
N THR A 15 -8.12 -24.03 -18.72
CA THR A 15 -6.81 -24.24 -18.11
C THR A 15 -5.93 -23.00 -18.29
N THR A 16 -5.94 -22.39 -19.48
CA THR A 16 -5.13 -21.19 -19.79
C THR A 16 -5.59 -19.96 -18.99
N LEU A 17 -6.90 -19.82 -18.75
CA LEU A 17 -7.48 -18.74 -17.95
C LEU A 17 -7.07 -18.82 -16.46
N MET A 18 -6.83 -20.03 -15.93
CA MET A 18 -6.39 -20.26 -14.55
C MET A 18 -4.93 -19.84 -14.30
N LEU A 19 -4.07 -19.87 -15.33
CA LEU A 19 -2.64 -19.52 -15.22
C LEU A 19 -2.37 -18.00 -15.13
N MET A 20 -3.37 -17.15 -15.35
CA MET A 20 -3.23 -15.68 -15.33
C MET A 20 -3.50 -15.05 -13.95
N THR A 21 -3.61 -15.87 -12.89
CA THR A 21 -3.78 -15.37 -11.52
C THR A 21 -2.43 -14.92 -10.95
N SER A 22 -1.95 -13.77 -11.42
CA SER A 22 -0.79 -13.10 -10.85
C SER A 22 -1.04 -12.73 -9.38
N ALA A 23 -0.19 -13.21 -8.47
CA ALA A 23 -0.23 -12.89 -7.05
C ALA A 23 -0.02 -11.39 -6.83
N ALA A 24 -1.09 -10.67 -6.47
CA ALA A 24 -1.02 -9.29 -6.00
C ALA A 24 -0.36 -9.27 -4.61
N ASN A 25 0.97 -9.19 -4.58
CA ASN A 25 1.71 -9.03 -3.32
C ASN A 25 1.53 -7.60 -2.82
N SER A 26 0.59 -7.40 -1.89
CA SER A 26 0.57 -6.21 -1.04
C SER A 26 1.78 -6.27 -0.10
N GLY A 27 2.68 -5.29 -0.21
CA GLY A 27 3.84 -5.20 0.65
C GLY A 27 3.50 -4.38 1.89
N THR A 28 3.55 -4.99 3.07
CA THR A 28 3.49 -4.23 4.33
C THR A 28 4.90 -3.73 4.67
N LEU A 29 5.07 -2.41 4.75
CA LEU A 29 6.28 -1.78 5.25
C LEU A 29 6.12 -1.57 6.77
N SER A 30 6.97 -2.21 7.57
CA SER A 30 6.95 -2.05 9.03
C SER A 30 8.24 -1.41 9.52
N GLY A 31 8.14 -0.29 10.22
CA GLY A 31 9.31 0.44 10.68
C GLY A 31 8.99 1.63 11.56
N GLN A 32 10.02 2.38 11.91
CA GLN A 32 9.89 3.55 12.78
C GLN A 32 9.55 4.79 11.97
N VAL A 33 8.61 5.60 12.44
CA VAL A 33 8.33 6.91 11.86
C VAL A 33 9.44 7.88 12.28
N VAL A 34 10.29 8.26 11.34
CA VAL A 34 11.45 9.13 11.56
C VAL A 34 11.26 10.56 11.03
N GLY A 35 10.16 10.81 10.33
CA GLY A 35 9.87 12.14 9.77
C GLY A 35 8.39 12.36 9.50
N ILE A 36 7.98 13.62 9.58
CA ILE A 36 6.62 14.09 9.23
C ILE A 36 6.78 15.26 8.27
N THR A 37 6.21 15.14 7.08
CA THR A 37 6.23 16.21 6.07
C THR A 37 5.06 17.16 6.32
N ASP A 38 3.84 16.62 6.22
CA ASP A 38 2.54 17.30 6.33
C ASP A 38 1.56 16.43 7.13
N GLY A 39 0.29 16.84 7.25
CA GLY A 39 -0.70 16.13 8.07
C GLY A 39 -1.14 14.75 7.56
N ASP A 40 -0.76 14.37 6.34
CA ASP A 40 -1.05 13.07 5.71
C ASP A 40 0.21 12.32 5.26
N THR A 41 1.39 12.91 5.44
CA THR A 41 2.62 12.44 4.79
C THR A 41 3.74 12.27 5.81
N LEU A 42 4.24 11.04 5.96
CA LEU A 42 5.27 10.65 6.93
C LEU A 42 6.43 9.89 6.27
N THR A 43 7.51 9.70 7.02
CA THR A 43 8.67 8.91 6.59
C THR A 43 8.89 7.73 7.54
N LEU A 44 8.84 6.51 7.00
CA LEU A 44 9.18 5.27 7.70
C LEU A 44 10.64 4.90 7.45
N LEU A 45 11.34 4.46 8.49
CA LEU A 45 12.63 3.80 8.41
C LEU A 45 12.43 2.29 8.54
N VAL A 46 12.68 1.55 7.46
CA VAL A 46 12.56 0.09 7.35
C VAL A 46 13.87 -0.45 6.82
N ASP A 47 14.53 -1.37 7.53
CA ASP A 47 15.79 -1.99 7.09
C ASP A 47 16.88 -0.99 6.65
N ARG A 48 16.98 0.15 7.38
CA ARG A 48 17.87 1.30 7.09
C ARG A 48 17.53 2.10 5.83
N GLN A 49 16.42 1.79 5.17
CA GLN A 49 15.89 2.54 4.03
C GLN A 49 14.73 3.42 4.49
N GLN A 50 14.70 4.67 4.00
CA GLN A 50 13.61 5.60 4.27
C GLN A 50 12.56 5.54 3.17
N TYR A 51 11.31 5.41 3.57
CA TYR A 51 10.14 5.39 2.69
C TYR A 51 9.23 6.56 3.04
N LYS A 52 8.98 7.44 2.07
CA LYS A 52 7.98 8.51 2.20
C LYS A 52 6.60 7.92 1.90
N ILE A 53 5.72 7.95 2.88
CA ILE A 53 4.37 7.38 2.82
C ILE A 53 3.36 8.51 2.88
N ARG A 54 2.42 8.52 1.93
CA ARG A 54 1.20 9.34 1.97
C ARG A 54 0.03 8.47 2.39
N ILE A 55 -0.71 8.88 3.40
CA ILE A 55 -1.82 8.12 3.97
C ILE A 55 -3.01 8.21 3.01
N ALA A 56 -3.42 7.07 2.45
CA ALA A 56 -4.55 7.02 1.53
C ALA A 56 -5.85 7.45 2.22
N GLY A 57 -6.66 8.26 1.53
CA GLY A 57 -7.96 8.72 2.02
C GLY A 57 -7.90 9.88 3.03
N ILE A 58 -6.71 10.34 3.39
CA ILE A 58 -6.52 11.56 4.19
C ILE A 58 -5.96 12.64 3.28
N ASP A 59 -6.63 13.79 3.24
CA ASP A 59 -6.12 14.99 2.60
C ASP A 59 -5.96 16.07 3.67
N ALA A 60 -4.73 16.47 3.92
CA ALA A 60 -4.38 17.40 4.97
C ALA A 60 -3.81 18.69 4.36
N PRO A 61 -4.01 19.85 5.02
CA PRO A 61 -3.41 21.08 4.54
C PRO A 61 -1.89 20.95 4.55
N GLU A 62 -1.26 21.35 3.44
CA GLU A 62 0.20 21.44 3.35
C GLU A 62 0.72 22.55 4.26
N ARG A 63 2.02 22.50 4.59
CA ARG A 63 2.66 23.47 5.49
C ARG A 63 2.41 24.95 5.17
N HIS A 64 2.27 25.31 3.88
CA HIS A 64 2.06 26.69 3.45
C HIS A 64 0.59 27.13 3.48
N GLN A 65 -0.34 26.21 3.69
CA GLN A 65 -1.77 26.48 3.74
C GLN A 65 -2.20 26.85 5.17
N ALA A 66 -3.37 27.48 5.28
CA ALA A 66 -3.97 27.74 6.58
C ALA A 66 -4.09 26.41 7.36
N TRP A 67 -3.65 26.43 8.62
CA TRP A 67 -3.67 25.28 9.53
C TRP A 67 -2.69 24.13 9.19
N GLY A 68 -1.81 24.28 8.20
CA GLY A 68 -0.79 23.28 7.85
C GLY A 68 0.09 22.88 9.05
N ASP A 69 0.64 23.86 9.76
CA ASP A 69 1.49 23.59 10.94
C ASP A 69 0.74 22.89 12.08
N LYS A 70 -0.55 23.22 12.29
CA LYS A 70 -1.38 22.57 13.31
C LYS A 70 -1.70 21.13 12.93
N SER A 71 -2.00 20.89 11.65
CA SER A 71 -2.24 19.54 11.12
C SER A 71 -0.99 18.66 11.29
N LYS A 72 0.17 19.18 10.91
CA LYS A 72 1.47 18.54 11.11
C LYS A 72 1.78 18.26 12.59
N ALA A 73 1.54 19.22 13.47
CA ALA A 73 1.79 19.06 14.90
C ALA A 73 0.94 17.93 15.50
N ASN A 74 -0.31 17.80 15.08
CA ASN A 74 -1.21 16.75 15.56
C ASN A 74 -0.71 15.35 15.19
N ILE A 75 -0.40 15.10 13.90
CA ILE A 75 0.11 13.79 13.48
C ILE A 75 1.50 13.51 14.08
N SER A 76 2.34 14.55 14.24
CA SER A 76 3.64 14.39 14.90
C SER A 76 3.50 13.88 16.34
N ARG A 77 2.53 14.39 17.10
CA ARG A 77 2.25 13.92 18.46
C ARG A 77 1.83 12.44 18.50
N LEU A 78 1.13 11.98 17.48
CA LEU A 78 0.55 10.64 17.43
C LEU A 78 1.53 9.59 16.89
N ALA A 79 2.34 9.96 15.89
CA ALA A 79 3.07 9.00 15.08
C ALA A 79 4.59 9.15 15.15
N PHE A 80 5.15 10.33 15.44
CA PHE A 80 6.60 10.51 15.42
C PHE A 80 7.28 9.59 16.44
N ASN A 81 8.39 8.97 16.05
CA ASN A 81 9.16 8.01 16.85
C ASN A 81 8.43 6.69 17.19
N GLN A 82 7.18 6.51 16.72
CA GLN A 82 6.41 5.28 16.91
C GLN A 82 6.74 4.24 15.82
N THR A 83 6.57 2.97 16.15
CA THR A 83 6.59 1.89 15.15
C THR A 83 5.23 1.83 14.46
N ALA A 84 5.22 1.78 13.12
CA ALA A 84 4.02 1.72 12.31
C ALA A 84 4.18 0.70 11.17
N ALA A 85 3.04 0.13 10.76
CA ALA A 85 2.94 -0.73 9.60
C ALA A 85 2.09 -0.03 8.52
N ALA A 86 2.67 0.19 7.35
CA ALA A 86 1.99 0.73 6.18
C ALA A 86 1.68 -0.40 5.21
N ASN A 87 0.39 -0.63 4.96
CA ASN A 87 -0.05 -1.55 3.91
C ASN A 87 -0.04 -0.82 2.57
N CYS A 88 0.90 -1.20 1.70
CA CYS A 88 1.06 -0.61 0.38
C CYS A 88 0.55 -1.60 -0.68
N PRO A 89 -0.72 -1.49 -1.11
CA PRO A 89 -1.19 -2.25 -2.26
C PRO A 89 -0.37 -1.86 -3.51
N LYS A 90 -0.07 -2.84 -4.35
CA LYS A 90 0.60 -2.61 -5.65
C LYS A 90 -0.36 -2.01 -6.66
#